data_AF-A0A1G3L1X4-F1
#
_entry.id   AF-A0A1G3L1X4-F1
#
_cell.length_a   1.000
_cell.length_b   1.000
_cell.length_c   1.000
_cell.angle_alpha   90.00
_cell.angle_beta   90.00
_cell.angle_gamma   90.00
#
_symmetry.space_group_name_H-M   'P 1'
#
loop_
_entity.id
_entity.type
_entity.pdbx_description
1 polymer ?
#
loop_
_entity_poly.entity_id
_entity_poly.type
_entity_poly.pdbx_seq_one_letter_code
_entity_poly.pdbx_strand_id
1 'polypeptide(L)'
;MEKNILKFLRKSILILGALLFCSCSDVQDGVQVILGNYSFQQGEFQKASLQYFSVLKTGRHEAWVMYNLGNVFYALGESAAALEVWDGITGETYEDLQFRLAFNRAHLYYQRGLYQEAYLQFKKALKIKPRNLETKRNLELTLLKIQALSSSLSPPKDTGRSTLNSGSGSTMLEYVKQIESTRWKSNKKIDIQPASRDW
;
A
#
# COMPACT_ATOMS: atom_id res chain seq x y z
N MET A 1 -49.61 34.95 19.20
CA MET A 1 -48.55 34.05 19.72
C MET A 1 -48.36 32.82 18.81
N GLU A 2 -49.44 32.15 18.41
CA GLU A 2 -49.42 30.92 17.59
C GLU A 2 -48.72 31.04 16.21
N LYS A 3 -48.90 32.15 15.48
CA LYS A 3 -48.27 32.34 14.16
C LYS A 3 -46.73 32.37 14.20
N ASN A 4 -46.15 32.79 15.33
CA ASN A 4 -44.69 32.82 15.50
C ASN A 4 -44.15 31.43 15.86
N ILE A 5 -44.90 30.65 16.64
CA ILE A 5 -44.58 29.26 16.99
C ILE A 5 -44.60 28.37 15.74
N LEU A 6 -45.62 28.53 14.88
CA LEU A 6 -45.73 27.76 13.64
C LEU A 6 -44.60 28.08 12.64
N LYS A 7 -44.16 29.34 12.56
CA LYS A 7 -43.00 29.74 11.75
C LYS A 7 -41.69 29.18 12.30
N PHE A 8 -41.54 29.13 13.63
CA PHE A 8 -40.37 28.53 14.28
C PHE A 8 -40.31 27.02 14.03
N LEU A 9 -41.41 26.29 14.27
CA LEU A 9 -41.52 24.85 13.99
C LEU A 9 -41.21 24.52 12.52
N ARG A 10 -41.72 25.30 11.57
CA ARG A 10 -41.43 25.09 10.14
C ARG A 10 -39.94 25.30 9.80
N LYS A 11 -39.29 26.29 10.41
CA LYS A 11 -37.84 26.51 10.25
C LYS A 11 -37.04 25.38 10.91
N SER A 12 -37.43 24.94 12.10
CA SER A 12 -36.79 23.82 12.80
C SER A 12 -36.92 22.50 12.02
N ILE A 13 -38.09 22.22 11.41
CA ILE A 13 -38.30 21.05 10.56
C ILE A 13 -37.45 21.13 9.28
N LEU A 14 -37.33 22.30 8.66
CA LEU A 14 -36.46 22.49 7.48
C LEU A 14 -34.97 22.32 7.82
N ILE A 15 -34.53 22.81 8.98
CA ILE A 15 -33.15 22.66 9.45
C ILE A 15 -32.87 21.20 9.83
N LEU A 16 -33.80 20.53 10.52
CA LEU A 16 -33.68 19.11 10.88
C LEU A 16 -33.70 18.20 9.63
N GLY A 17 -34.53 18.53 8.64
CA GLY A 17 -34.54 17.86 7.34
C GLY A 17 -33.23 18.04 6.59
N ALA A 18 -32.68 19.26 6.53
CA ALA A 18 -31.39 19.53 5.88
C ALA A 18 -30.22 18.77 6.57
N LEU A 19 -30.26 18.64 7.90
CA LEU A 19 -29.27 17.85 8.66
C LEU A 19 -29.39 16.34 8.40
N LEU A 20 -30.60 15.82 8.13
CA LEU A 20 -30.82 14.41 7.82
C LEU A 20 -30.39 14.01 6.39
N PHE A 21 -30.40 14.94 5.43
CA PHE A 21 -30.03 14.65 4.03
C PHE A 21 -28.52 14.73 3.75
N CYS A 22 -27.74 15.48 4.53
CA CYS A 22 -26.29 15.57 4.31
C CYS A 22 -25.52 14.30 4.75
N SER A 23 -25.96 13.62 5.80
CA SER A 23 -25.25 12.45 6.35
C SER A 23 -25.39 11.16 5.53
N CYS A 24 -26.33 11.08 4.58
CA CYS A 24 -26.53 9.87 3.77
C CYS A 24 -25.46 9.68 2.69
N SER A 25 -24.84 10.76 2.20
CA SER A 25 -23.83 10.65 1.13
C SER A 25 -22.54 9.97 1.61
N ASP A 26 -22.12 10.23 2.85
CA ASP A 26 -21.03 9.54 3.55
C ASP A 26 -21.22 8.05 3.69
N VAL A 27 -22.39 7.65 4.17
CA VAL A 27 -22.73 6.24 4.30
C VAL A 27 -22.83 5.57 2.94
N GLN A 28 -23.40 6.24 1.94
CA GLN A 28 -23.57 5.67 0.59
C GLN A 28 -22.23 5.37 -0.08
N ASP A 29 -21.26 6.27 -0.02
CA ASP A 29 -19.95 6.06 -0.64
C ASP A 29 -19.18 4.93 0.04
N GLY A 30 -19.19 4.89 1.38
CA GLY A 30 -18.59 3.80 2.14
C GLY A 30 -19.19 2.44 1.76
N VAL A 31 -20.52 2.38 1.59
CA VAL A 31 -21.21 1.17 1.11
C VAL A 31 -20.77 0.80 -0.30
N GLN A 32 -20.63 1.75 -1.22
CA GLN A 32 -20.14 1.47 -2.58
C GLN A 32 -18.70 0.95 -2.59
N VAL A 33 -17.82 1.47 -1.73
CA VAL A 33 -16.46 0.92 -1.56
C VAL A 33 -16.50 -0.52 -1.05
N ILE A 34 -17.34 -0.82 -0.06
CA ILE A 34 -17.49 -2.18 0.49
C ILE A 34 -18.02 -3.14 -0.59
N LEU A 35 -19.05 -2.73 -1.34
CA LEU A 35 -19.60 -3.52 -2.43
C LEU A 35 -18.56 -3.72 -3.55
N GLY A 36 -17.77 -2.69 -3.86
CA GLY A 36 -16.63 -2.76 -4.78
C GLY A 36 -15.61 -3.81 -4.36
N ASN A 37 -15.21 -3.78 -3.08
CA ASN A 37 -14.27 -4.76 -2.52
C ASN A 37 -14.84 -6.18 -2.59
N TYR A 38 -16.13 -6.35 -2.30
CA TYR A 38 -16.81 -7.63 -2.39
C TYR A 38 -16.84 -8.15 -3.83
N SER A 39 -17.25 -7.33 -4.80
CA SER A 39 -17.25 -7.70 -6.22
C SER A 39 -15.84 -8.06 -6.71
N PHE A 40 -14.82 -7.32 -6.29
CA PHE A 40 -13.42 -7.62 -6.60
C PHE A 40 -13.01 -9.00 -6.08
N GLN A 41 -13.38 -9.35 -4.84
CA GLN A 41 -13.09 -10.67 -4.26
C GLN A 41 -13.79 -11.81 -5.01
N GLN A 42 -14.96 -11.56 -5.60
CA GLN A 42 -15.66 -12.54 -6.44
C GLN A 42 -15.10 -12.63 -7.87
N GLY A 43 -14.11 -11.81 -8.23
CA GLY A 43 -13.60 -11.71 -9.60
C GLY A 43 -14.51 -10.94 -10.56
N GLU A 44 -15.57 -10.29 -10.05
CA GLU A 44 -16.49 -9.45 -10.82
C GLU A 44 -15.87 -8.06 -11.08
N PHE A 45 -14.74 -8.03 -11.79
CA PHE A 45 -13.89 -6.85 -11.93
C PHE A 45 -14.59 -5.64 -12.56
N GLN A 46 -15.41 -5.85 -13.59
CA GLN A 46 -16.16 -4.77 -14.25
C GLN A 46 -17.16 -4.13 -13.28
N LYS A 47 -17.84 -4.94 -12.47
CA LYS A 47 -18.78 -4.46 -11.46
C LYS A 47 -18.06 -3.72 -10.33
N ALA A 48 -16.91 -4.24 -9.89
CA ALA A 48 -16.05 -3.55 -8.93
C ALA A 48 -15.63 -2.17 -9.45
N SER A 49 -15.19 -2.05 -10.71
CA SER A 49 -14.87 -0.77 -11.33
C SER A 49 -16.04 0.21 -11.30
N LEU A 50 -17.25 -0.23 -11.68
CA LEU A 50 -18.43 0.64 -11.67
C LEU A 50 -18.74 1.17 -10.26
N GLN A 51 -18.63 0.31 -9.24
CA GLN A 51 -18.86 0.68 -7.85
C GLN A 51 -17.81 1.70 -7.37
N TYR A 52 -16.53 1.49 -7.68
CA TYR A 52 -15.48 2.45 -7.35
C TYR A 52 -15.63 3.79 -8.10
N PHE A 53 -15.95 3.78 -9.40
CA PHE A 53 -16.18 5.01 -10.16
C PHE A 53 -17.37 5.82 -9.64
N SER A 54 -18.36 5.17 -9.05
CA SER A 54 -19.50 5.87 -8.44
C SER A 54 -19.08 6.76 -7.26
N VAL A 55 -18.01 6.37 -6.54
CA VAL A 55 -17.48 7.09 -5.37
C VAL A 55 -16.57 8.25 -5.79
N LEU A 56 -15.80 8.12 -6.89
CA LEU A 56 -14.90 9.19 -7.33
C LEU A 56 -15.62 10.51 -7.63
N LYS A 57 -16.91 10.47 -7.96
CA LYS A 57 -17.71 11.67 -8.24
C LYS A 57 -17.82 12.62 -7.05
N THR A 58 -17.64 12.14 -5.83
CA THR A 58 -17.77 12.92 -4.59
C THR A 58 -16.41 13.40 -4.06
N GLY A 59 -15.30 12.88 -4.60
CA GLY A 59 -13.93 13.14 -4.12
C GLY A 59 -13.59 12.51 -2.76
N ARG A 60 -14.52 11.77 -2.14
CA ARG A 60 -14.29 11.17 -0.82
C ARG A 60 -13.53 9.87 -0.95
N HIS A 61 -12.59 9.65 -0.02
CA HIS A 61 -11.70 8.47 0.01
C HIS A 61 -10.96 8.21 -1.32
N GLU A 62 -10.74 9.24 -2.13
CA GLU A 62 -10.27 9.14 -3.51
C GLU A 62 -9.03 8.25 -3.62
N ALA A 63 -8.03 8.44 -2.78
CA ALA A 63 -6.80 7.66 -2.82
C ALA A 63 -6.99 6.15 -2.57
N TRP A 64 -7.88 5.77 -1.65
CA TRP A 64 -8.20 4.36 -1.40
C TRP A 64 -8.99 3.75 -2.55
N VAL A 65 -9.92 4.51 -3.12
CA VAL A 65 -10.73 4.09 -4.28
C VAL A 65 -9.83 3.93 -5.52
N MET A 66 -8.94 4.88 -5.77
CA MET A 66 -7.94 4.80 -6.83
C MET A 66 -7.00 3.61 -6.63
N TYR A 67 -6.53 3.36 -5.39
CA TYR A 67 -5.72 2.17 -5.09
C TYR A 67 -6.46 0.88 -5.45
N ASN A 68 -7.74 0.79 -5.09
CA ASN A 68 -8.58 -0.36 -5.41
C ASN A 68 -8.84 -0.49 -6.92
N LEU A 69 -9.04 0.61 -7.65
CA LEU A 69 -9.12 0.59 -9.11
C LEU A 69 -7.82 0.10 -9.75
N GLY A 70 -6.67 0.54 -9.24
CA GLY A 70 -5.37 -0.01 -9.67
C GLY A 70 -5.27 -1.52 -9.45
N ASN A 71 -5.79 -2.04 -8.33
CA ASN A 71 -5.87 -3.48 -8.10
C ASN A 71 -6.79 -4.19 -9.10
N VAL A 72 -7.91 -3.56 -9.48
CA VAL A 72 -8.81 -4.08 -10.54
C VAL A 72 -8.06 -4.17 -11.87
N PHE A 73 -7.38 -3.10 -12.29
CA PHE A 73 -6.60 -3.10 -13.54
C PHE A 73 -5.50 -4.16 -13.51
N TYR A 74 -4.79 -4.29 -12.39
CA TYR A 74 -3.79 -5.32 -12.21
C TYR A 74 -4.39 -6.73 -12.35
N ALA A 75 -5.55 -7.00 -11.73
CA ALA A 75 -6.23 -8.29 -11.82
C ALA A 75 -6.75 -8.62 -13.23
N LEU A 76 -7.07 -7.59 -14.02
CA LEU A 76 -7.42 -7.72 -15.44
C LEU A 76 -6.21 -7.93 -16.35
N GLY A 77 -4.98 -7.91 -15.81
CA GLY A 77 -3.75 -8.00 -16.60
C GLY A 77 -3.28 -6.65 -17.17
N GLU A 78 -4.03 -5.58 -16.93
CA GLU A 78 -3.76 -4.21 -17.39
C GLU A 78 -2.72 -3.51 -16.51
N SER A 79 -1.54 -4.10 -16.48
CA SER A 79 -0.44 -3.71 -15.59
C SER A 79 0.07 -2.29 -15.82
N ALA A 80 -0.04 -1.75 -17.04
CA ALA A 80 0.34 -0.36 -17.31
C ALA A 80 -0.64 0.62 -16.67
N ALA A 81 -1.95 0.40 -16.87
CA ALA A 81 -3.00 1.20 -16.25
C ALA A 81 -2.96 1.11 -14.72
N ALA A 82 -2.65 -0.08 -14.17
CA ALA A 82 -2.49 -0.25 -12.73
C ALA A 82 -1.38 0.66 -12.16
N LEU A 83 -0.21 0.69 -12.81
CA LEU A 83 0.89 1.59 -12.40
C LEU A 83 0.50 3.05 -12.53
N GLU A 84 -0.10 3.45 -13.65
CA GLU A 84 -0.53 4.83 -13.88
C GLU A 84 -1.48 5.32 -12.78
N VAL A 85 -2.51 4.54 -12.47
CA VAL A 85 -3.48 4.86 -11.42
C VAL A 85 -2.81 4.90 -10.05
N TRP A 86 -1.94 3.93 -9.74
CA TRP A 86 -1.23 3.95 -8.48
C TRP A 86 -0.29 5.15 -8.37
N ASP A 87 0.50 5.45 -9.39
CA ASP A 87 1.48 6.55 -9.41
C ASP A 87 0.81 7.92 -9.33
N GLY A 88 -0.43 8.06 -9.83
CA GLY A 88 -1.26 9.24 -9.66
C GLY A 88 -1.65 9.54 -8.20
N ILE A 89 -1.58 8.56 -7.30
CA ILE A 89 -1.87 8.75 -5.88
C ILE A 89 -0.68 9.45 -5.22
N THR A 90 -0.81 10.75 -4.97
CA THR A 90 0.22 11.62 -4.41
C THR A 90 -0.30 12.38 -3.18
N GLY A 91 0.60 12.89 -2.34
CA GLY A 91 0.23 13.70 -1.16
C GLY A 91 -0.34 12.93 0.04
N GLU A 92 -0.60 11.64 -0.11
CA GLU A 92 -1.21 10.81 0.95
C GLU A 92 -0.27 10.48 2.10
N THR A 93 -0.73 10.70 3.33
CA THR A 93 0.04 10.49 4.56
C THR A 93 -0.29 9.17 5.26
N TYR A 94 -1.33 8.45 4.83
CA TYR A 94 -1.70 7.16 5.41
C TYR A 94 -0.61 6.11 5.17
N GLU A 95 0.11 5.73 6.24
CA GLU A 95 1.18 4.74 6.17
C GLU A 95 0.71 3.40 5.58
N ASP A 96 -0.51 2.96 5.91
CA ASP A 96 -1.03 1.69 5.37
C ASP A 96 -1.19 1.73 3.85
N LEU A 97 -1.70 2.85 3.31
CA LEU A 97 -1.85 3.03 1.87
C LEU A 97 -0.49 3.14 1.18
N GLN A 98 0.42 3.94 1.73
CA GLN A 98 1.79 4.08 1.21
C GLN A 98 2.54 2.74 1.18
N PHE A 99 2.36 1.92 2.23
CA PHE A 99 2.90 0.57 2.28
C PHE A 99 2.33 -0.30 1.16
N ARG A 100 1.00 -0.33 1.00
CA ARG A 100 0.33 -1.15 -0.02
C ARG A 100 0.70 -0.75 -1.43
N LEU A 101 0.79 0.56 -1.70
CA LEU A 101 1.24 1.08 -3.01
C LEU A 101 2.66 0.63 -3.31
N ALA A 102 3.59 0.83 -2.37
CA ALA A 102 4.98 0.40 -2.54
C ALA A 102 5.07 -1.13 -2.73
N PHE A 103 4.31 -1.90 -1.96
CA PHE A 103 4.29 -3.36 -2.07
C PHE A 103 3.73 -3.84 -3.43
N ASN A 104 2.60 -3.31 -3.88
CA ASN A 104 1.97 -3.72 -5.14
C ASN A 104 2.81 -3.32 -6.35
N ARG A 105 3.37 -2.10 -6.36
CA ARG A 105 4.29 -1.67 -7.41
C ARG A 105 5.53 -2.56 -7.44
N ALA A 106 6.10 -2.89 -6.28
CA ALA A 106 7.26 -3.78 -6.20
C ALA A 106 6.95 -5.17 -6.77
N HIS A 107 5.81 -5.74 -6.42
CA HIS A 107 5.36 -7.03 -6.93
C HIS A 107 5.20 -7.01 -8.46
N LEU A 108 4.56 -5.97 -8.98
CA LEU A 108 4.38 -5.82 -10.42
C LEU A 108 5.71 -5.63 -11.17
N TYR A 109 6.63 -4.81 -10.64
CA TYR A 109 7.97 -4.67 -11.20
C TYR A 109 8.72 -6.01 -11.21
N TYR A 110 8.61 -6.79 -10.13
CA TYR A 110 9.22 -8.12 -10.05
C TYR A 110 8.68 -9.05 -11.14
N GLN A 111 7.36 -9.10 -11.35
CA GLN A 111 6.74 -9.92 -12.39
C GLN A 111 7.16 -9.52 -13.80
N ARG A 112 7.42 -8.23 -14.03
CA ARG A 112 7.92 -7.70 -15.30
C ARG A 112 9.44 -7.88 -15.50
N GLY A 113 10.14 -8.48 -14.53
CA GLY A 113 11.59 -8.63 -14.58
C GLY A 113 12.38 -7.35 -14.29
N LEU A 114 11.68 -6.28 -13.89
CA LEU A 114 12.24 -4.98 -13.51
C LEU A 114 12.72 -5.04 -12.06
N TYR A 115 13.75 -5.88 -11.81
CA TYR A 115 14.13 -6.25 -10.45
C TYR A 115 14.75 -5.10 -9.64
N GLN A 116 15.38 -4.12 -10.29
CA GLN A 116 15.95 -2.96 -9.60
C GLN A 116 14.85 -2.04 -9.05
N GLU A 117 13.82 -1.80 -9.86
CA GLU A 117 12.63 -1.04 -9.49
C GLU A 117 11.85 -1.75 -8.39
N ALA A 118 11.71 -3.08 -8.50
CA ALA A 118 11.12 -3.92 -7.46
C ALA A 118 11.88 -3.79 -6.13
N TYR A 119 13.21 -3.84 -6.17
CA TYR A 119 14.06 -3.66 -4.98
C TYR A 119 13.80 -2.31 -4.30
N LEU A 120 13.76 -1.22 -5.07
CA LEU A 120 13.53 0.12 -4.53
C LEU A 120 12.16 0.24 -3.86
N GLN A 121 11.13 -0.35 -4.47
CA GLN A 121 9.76 -0.31 -3.93
C GLN A 121 9.59 -1.24 -2.70
N PHE A 122 10.15 -2.45 -2.71
CA PHE A 122 10.14 -3.31 -1.51
C PHE A 122 10.92 -2.68 -0.36
N LYS A 123 12.03 -1.99 -0.65
CA LYS A 123 12.77 -1.19 0.34
C LYS A 123 11.90 -0.07 0.91
N LYS A 124 11.15 0.65 0.06
CA LYS A 124 10.19 1.67 0.52
C LYS A 124 9.11 1.07 1.41
N ALA A 125 8.53 -0.07 1.03
CA ALA A 125 7.53 -0.78 1.84
C ALA A 125 8.09 -1.21 3.21
N LEU A 126 9.33 -1.73 3.26
CA LEU A 126 9.96 -2.12 4.53
C LEU A 126 10.38 -0.95 5.42
N LYS A 127 10.60 0.25 4.85
CA LYS A 127 10.77 1.45 5.69
C LYS A 127 9.49 1.78 6.47
N ILE A 128 8.33 1.54 5.86
CA ILE A 128 7.02 1.82 6.48
C ILE A 128 6.61 0.69 7.43
N LYS A 129 6.70 -0.57 6.99
CA LYS A 129 6.42 -1.75 7.84
C LYS A 129 7.64 -2.67 7.93
N PRO A 130 8.62 -2.37 8.80
CA PRO A 130 9.88 -3.13 8.91
C PRO A 130 9.73 -4.60 9.33
N ARG A 131 8.55 -4.99 9.83
CA ARG A 131 8.26 -6.34 10.33
C ARG A 131 7.43 -7.18 9.35
N ASN A 132 7.04 -6.65 8.20
CA ASN A 132 6.27 -7.42 7.23
C ASN A 132 7.15 -8.53 6.61
N LEU A 133 6.89 -9.79 6.99
CA LEU A 133 7.69 -10.95 6.58
C LEU A 133 7.60 -11.23 5.08
N GLU A 134 6.41 -11.04 4.50
CA GLU A 134 6.18 -11.24 3.07
C GLU A 134 7.05 -10.28 2.23
N THR A 135 7.11 -9.01 2.62
CA THR A 135 7.93 -8.00 1.95
C THR A 135 9.42 -8.32 2.05
N LYS A 136 9.88 -8.86 3.19
CA LYS A 136 11.27 -9.32 3.34
C LYS A 136 11.58 -10.49 2.42
N ARG A 137 10.70 -11.50 2.38
CA ARG A 137 10.86 -12.65 1.49
C ARG A 137 10.90 -12.21 0.03
N ASN A 138 9.99 -11.32 -0.37
CA ASN A 138 9.95 -10.84 -1.75
C ASN A 138 11.17 -9.96 -2.09
N LEU A 139 11.69 -9.17 -1.14
CA LEU A 139 12.95 -8.46 -1.30
C LEU A 139 14.12 -9.42 -1.51
N GLU A 140 14.23 -10.47 -0.69
CA GLU A 140 15.27 -11.50 -0.82
C GLU A 140 15.22 -12.19 -2.20
N LEU A 141 14.02 -12.60 -2.63
CA LEU A 141 13.81 -13.17 -3.97
C LEU A 141 14.22 -12.18 -5.08
N THR A 142 13.95 -10.89 -4.89
CA THR A 142 14.36 -9.84 -5.83
C THR A 142 15.88 -9.72 -5.91
N LEU A 143 16.57 -9.78 -4.78
CA LEU A 143 18.03 -9.71 -4.72
C LEU A 143 18.69 -10.91 -5.39
N LEU A 144 18.15 -12.11 -5.18
CA LEU A 144 18.63 -13.32 -5.87
C LEU A 144 18.52 -13.19 -7.39
N LYS A 145 17.41 -12.61 -7.89
CA LYS A 145 17.23 -12.34 -9.33
C LYS A 145 18.24 -11.33 -9.86
N ILE A 146 18.48 -10.23 -9.13
CA ILE A 146 19.50 -9.22 -9.50
C ILE A 146 20.89 -9.87 -9.56
N GLN A 147 21.25 -10.67 -8.55
CA GLN A 147 22.53 -11.34 -8.49
C GLN A 147 22.72 -12.30 -9.66
N ALA A 148 21.74 -13.17 -9.91
CA ALA A 148 21.78 -14.12 -11.02
C ALA A 148 21.98 -13.41 -12.37
N LEU A 149 21.27 -12.29 -12.60
CA LEU A 149 21.40 -11.50 -13.83
C LEU A 149 22.81 -10.89 -13.95
N SER A 150 23.34 -10.32 -12.86
CA SER A 150 24.70 -9.75 -12.85
C SER A 150 25.79 -10.80 -13.12
N SER A 151 25.62 -12.02 -12.62
CA SER A 151 26.54 -13.13 -12.87
C SER A 151 26.46 -13.62 -14.31
N SER A 152 25.27 -13.65 -14.92
CA SER A 152 25.09 -14.06 -16.32
C SER A 152 25.67 -13.06 -17.34
N LEU A 153 25.73 -11.78 -16.98
CA LEU A 153 26.26 -10.70 -17.83
C LEU A 153 27.76 -10.47 -17.64
N SER A 154 28.40 -11.17 -16.70
CA SER A 154 29.84 -11.12 -16.51
C SER A 154 30.52 -12.11 -17.47
N PRO A 155 31.46 -11.68 -18.34
CA PRO A 155 32.22 -12.61 -19.16
C PRO A 155 33.00 -13.61 -18.28
N PRO A 156 33.36 -14.80 -18.81
CA PRO A 156 34.16 -15.78 -18.07
C PRO A 156 35.40 -15.08 -17.52
N LYS A 157 35.57 -15.11 -16.20
CA LYS A 157 36.74 -14.52 -15.55
C LYS A 157 37.96 -15.30 -16.03
N ASP A 158 38.76 -14.69 -16.90
CA ASP A 158 40.11 -15.15 -17.14
C ASP A 158 40.84 -15.17 -15.78
N THR A 159 41.47 -16.30 -15.48
CA THR A 159 42.13 -16.59 -14.20
C THR A 159 43.42 -15.78 -14.11
N GLY A 160 43.29 -14.48 -13.88
CA GLY A 160 44.40 -13.53 -13.76
C GLY A 160 44.02 -12.40 -12.81
N ARG A 161 44.36 -12.59 -11.53
CA ARG A 161 44.40 -11.61 -10.42
C ARG A 161 44.03 -10.16 -10.82
N SER A 162 42.76 -9.77 -10.64
CA SER A 162 42.38 -8.36 -10.54
C SER A 162 41.19 -8.17 -9.61
N THR A 163 41.22 -7.05 -8.91
CA THR A 163 40.48 -6.71 -7.70
C THR A 163 38.97 -6.69 -7.87
N LEU A 164 38.30 -7.36 -6.94
CA LEU A 164 36.85 -7.41 -6.73
C LEU A 164 36.25 -6.01 -6.64
N ASN A 165 35.55 -5.57 -7.69
CA ASN A 165 34.51 -4.56 -7.56
C ASN A 165 33.14 -5.22 -7.70
N SER A 166 32.69 -5.88 -6.62
CA SER A 166 31.38 -6.55 -6.52
C SER A 166 30.39 -5.75 -5.66
N GLY A 167 30.45 -4.42 -5.73
CA GLY A 167 29.84 -3.50 -4.76
C GLY A 167 28.31 -3.38 -4.77
N SER A 168 27.58 -4.08 -5.65
CA SER A 168 26.12 -3.99 -5.69
C SER A 168 25.45 -5.08 -4.83
N GLY A 169 25.81 -6.36 -5.02
CA GLY A 169 25.20 -7.47 -4.27
C GLY A 169 25.54 -7.49 -2.78
N SER A 170 26.78 -7.12 -2.42
CA SER A 170 27.22 -7.03 -1.01
C SER A 170 26.46 -5.94 -0.25
N THR A 171 26.23 -4.78 -0.87
CA THR A 171 25.50 -3.66 -0.27
C THR A 171 24.03 -4.01 0.01
N MET A 172 23.42 -4.85 -0.83
CA MET A 172 22.01 -5.23 -0.65
C MET A 172 21.81 -6.27 0.47
N LEU A 173 22.69 -7.28 0.58
CA LEU A 173 22.65 -8.23 1.68
C LEU A 173 22.95 -7.55 3.02
N GLU A 174 23.91 -6.62 3.02
CA GLU A 174 24.22 -5.83 4.21
C GLU A 174 23.02 -4.96 4.63
N TYR A 175 22.25 -4.42 3.68
CA TYR A 175 21.02 -3.70 3.99
C TYR A 175 19.98 -4.57 4.70
N VAL A 176 19.75 -5.81 4.22
CA VAL A 176 18.82 -6.75 4.88
C VAL A 176 19.30 -7.06 6.30
N LYS A 177 20.58 -7.38 6.47
CA LYS A 177 21.20 -7.63 7.78
C LYS A 177 21.12 -6.42 8.71
N GLN A 178 21.25 -5.20 8.18
CA GLN A 178 21.13 -3.97 8.96
C GLN A 178 19.71 -3.77 9.51
N ILE A 179 18.66 -4.06 8.70
CA ILE A 179 17.26 -4.06 9.17
C ILE A 179 17.11 -5.04 10.35
N GLU A 180 17.72 -6.23 10.26
CA GLU A 180 17.65 -7.25 11.31
C GLU A 180 18.45 -6.90 12.57
N SER A 181 19.62 -6.27 12.44
CA SER A 181 20.43 -5.87 13.59
C SER A 181 19.80 -4.71 14.39
N THR A 182 19.18 -3.74 13.69
CA THR A 182 18.44 -2.63 14.31
C THR A 182 17.26 -3.15 15.13
N ARG A 183 16.63 -4.24 14.66
CA ARG A 183 15.55 -4.97 15.34
C ARG A 183 15.98 -5.60 16.68
N TRP A 184 17.20 -6.14 16.81
CA TRP A 184 17.69 -6.70 18.09
C TRP A 184 17.90 -5.63 19.16
N LYS A 185 18.44 -4.47 18.79
CA LYS A 185 18.69 -3.36 19.73
C LYS A 185 17.39 -2.74 20.25
N SER A 186 16.34 -2.66 19.42
CA SER A 186 15.03 -2.13 19.82
C SER A 186 14.27 -3.07 20.78
N ASN A 187 14.39 -4.40 20.61
CA ASN A 187 13.70 -5.37 21.47
C ASN A 187 14.29 -5.50 22.88
N LYS A 188 15.54 -5.03 23.09
CA LYS A 188 16.21 -5.04 24.39
C LYS A 188 15.66 -3.97 25.37
N LYS A 189 14.81 -3.05 24.89
CA LYS A 189 14.15 -2.00 25.70
C LYS A 189 12.78 -2.40 26.26
N ILE A 190 12.35 -3.66 26.09
CA ILE A 190 11.22 -4.19 26.85
C ILE A 190 11.77 -4.59 28.21
N ASP A 191 11.80 -3.63 29.13
CA ASP A 191 12.03 -3.88 30.54
C ASP A 191 10.88 -4.79 31.01
N ILE A 192 11.18 -6.07 31.21
CA ILE A 192 10.32 -6.94 32.00
C ILE A 192 10.53 -6.43 33.43
N GLN A 193 9.71 -5.48 33.84
CA GLN A 193 9.58 -5.14 35.25
C GLN A 193 9.22 -6.46 35.96
N PRO A 194 10.06 -6.96 36.88
CA PRO A 194 9.72 -8.17 37.60
C PRO A 194 8.42 -7.88 38.33
N ALA A 195 7.40 -8.70 38.05
CA ALA A 195 6.14 -8.68 38.78
C ALA A 195 6.47 -8.60 40.27
N SER A 196 6.11 -7.49 40.90
CA SER A 196 6.16 -7.35 42.34
C SER A 196 5.36 -8.51 42.91
N ARG A 197 6.02 -9.29 43.78
CA ARG A 197 5.36 -10.27 44.62
C ARG A 197 4.43 -9.50 45.55
N ASP A 198 3.16 -9.49 45.21
CA ASP A 198 2.11 -9.13 46.14
C ASP A 198 1.85 -10.37 47.02
N TRP A 199 2.22 -10.25 48.29
CA TRP A 199 1.54 -10.92 49.40
C TRP A 199 0.47 -9.96 49.93
#